data_AF-A0A149U0F4-F1
#
_entry.id   AF-A0A149U0F4-F1
#
_cell.length_a   1.000
_cell.length_b   1.000
_cell.length_c   1.000
_cell.angle_alpha   90.00
_cell.angle_beta   90.00
_cell.angle_gamma   90.00
#
_symmetry.space_group_name_H-M   'P 1'
#
loop_
_entity.id
_entity.type
_entity.pdbx_description
1 polymer ?
#
loop_
_entity_poly.entity_id
_entity_poly.type
_entity_poly.pdbx_seq_one_letter_code
_entity_poly.pdbx_strand_id
1 'polypeptide(L)'
;MKIQGYNFFCDMPEDMQYLRRESPDERFIEENMIFILPDRLRKFRKNLWHVRKNAGATHVYIPLFRVKTLLVSEAAAGAVPEGYEGPFDVFPFYAHTSKRRSRSLDYYLLFIFRDKTSFVKCKLLLNVTGAV
;
A
#
# COMPACT_ATOMS: atom_id res chain seq x y z
N MET A 1 10.70 -12.17 -4.71
CA MET A 1 10.91 -10.83 -4.10
C MET A 1 11.38 -11.02 -2.67
N LYS A 2 12.39 -10.25 -2.21
CA LYS A 2 12.84 -10.20 -0.80
C LYS A 2 12.75 -8.78 -0.29
N ILE A 3 12.34 -8.57 0.96
CA ILE A 3 12.32 -7.26 1.61
C ILE A 3 13.44 -7.21 2.64
N GLN A 4 14.32 -6.22 2.55
CA GLN A 4 15.47 -6.12 3.44
C GLN A 4 15.00 -5.95 4.90
N GLY A 5 15.44 -6.84 5.78
CA GLY A 5 15.12 -6.80 7.22
C GLY A 5 13.76 -7.38 7.60
N TYR A 6 13.02 -7.97 6.67
CA TYR A 6 11.69 -8.52 6.93
C TYR A 6 11.46 -9.87 6.25
N ASN A 7 10.84 -10.79 7.00
CA ASN A 7 10.60 -12.17 6.56
C ASN A 7 9.20 -12.40 6.01
N PHE A 8 8.25 -11.50 6.29
CA PHE A 8 6.84 -11.68 5.94
C PHE A 8 6.29 -10.40 5.31
N PHE A 9 5.66 -10.54 4.15
CA PHE A 9 5.02 -9.44 3.44
C PHE A 9 3.86 -9.95 2.58
N CYS A 10 2.89 -9.09 2.32
CA CYS A 10 1.83 -9.32 1.34
C CYS A 10 1.45 -8.03 0.63
N ASP A 11 0.84 -8.16 -0.54
CA ASP A 11 0.36 -7.02 -1.30
C ASP A 11 -0.76 -6.28 -0.57
N MET A 12 -0.98 -5.02 -0.96
CA MET A 12 -2.20 -4.26 -0.62
C MET A 12 -3.45 -4.94 -1.23
N PRO A 13 -4.65 -4.68 -0.70
CA PRO A 13 -5.85 -5.28 -1.27
C PRO A 13 -6.22 -4.64 -2.62
N GLU A 14 -6.95 -5.37 -3.47
CA GLU A 14 -7.34 -4.90 -4.81
C GLU A 14 -8.38 -3.77 -4.76
N ASP A 15 -9.14 -3.66 -3.67
CA ASP A 15 -10.16 -2.62 -3.42
C ASP A 15 -9.59 -1.36 -2.73
N MET A 16 -8.26 -1.19 -2.72
CA MET A 16 -7.63 0.01 -2.14
C MET A 16 -7.72 1.20 -3.09
N GLN A 17 -8.02 2.36 -2.53
CA GLN A 17 -8.04 3.63 -3.26
C GLN A 17 -7.02 4.60 -2.66
N TYR A 18 -6.83 5.76 -3.28
CA TYR A 18 -5.99 6.80 -2.73
C TYR A 18 -6.54 8.19 -3.01
N LEU A 19 -6.11 9.13 -2.18
CA LEU A 19 -6.27 10.55 -2.35
C LEU A 19 -4.91 11.15 -2.70
N ARG A 20 -4.90 12.18 -3.55
CA ARG A 20 -3.68 12.89 -3.93
C ARG A 20 -3.88 14.38 -3.68
N ARG A 21 -2.87 15.07 -3.17
CA ARG A 21 -2.92 16.52 -3.02
C ARG A 21 -3.00 17.22 -4.38
N GLU A 22 -3.91 18.19 -4.50
CA GLU A 22 -4.16 18.97 -5.73
C GLU A 22 -2.89 19.69 -6.22
N SER A 23 -2.16 20.31 -5.29
CA SER A 23 -0.86 20.94 -5.52
C SER A 23 0.22 20.23 -4.68
N PRO A 24 0.94 19.23 -5.22
CA PRO A 24 2.00 18.54 -4.50
C PRO A 24 3.24 19.42 -4.35
N ASP A 25 3.79 19.51 -3.13
CA ASP A 25 4.88 20.44 -2.81
C ASP A 25 6.25 20.01 -3.39
N GLU A 26 6.57 18.71 -3.53
CA GLU A 26 7.93 18.26 -3.92
C GLU A 26 8.02 16.86 -4.60
N ARG A 27 9.26 16.53 -5.01
CA ARG A 27 9.81 15.47 -5.90
C ARG A 27 9.25 14.03 -5.80
N PHE A 28 8.55 13.66 -4.73
CA PHE A 28 7.95 12.33 -4.54
C PHE A 28 6.43 12.43 -4.43
N ILE A 29 5.74 11.96 -5.47
CA ILE A 29 4.27 11.98 -5.52
C ILE A 29 3.66 11.12 -4.40
N GLU A 30 4.35 10.05 -4.01
CA GLU A 30 3.90 9.05 -3.05
C GLU A 30 3.80 9.55 -1.61
N GLU A 31 4.63 10.51 -1.19
CA GLU A 31 4.54 11.13 0.15
C GLU A 31 3.34 12.09 0.29
N ASN A 32 2.83 12.54 -0.85
CA ASN A 32 1.67 13.41 -0.98
C ASN A 32 0.36 12.63 -1.17
N MET A 33 0.40 11.30 -1.09
CA MET A 33 -0.77 10.43 -1.21
C MET A 33 -1.28 9.97 0.16
N ILE A 34 -2.59 9.79 0.27
CA ILE A 34 -3.24 9.12 1.39
C ILE A 34 -3.99 7.91 0.85
N PHE A 35 -3.64 6.71 1.32
CA PHE A 35 -4.30 5.49 0.86
C PHE A 35 -5.55 5.19 1.69
N ILE A 36 -6.67 4.96 1.03
CA ILE A 36 -7.93 4.57 1.66
C ILE A 36 -7.95 3.05 1.79
N LEU A 37 -7.84 2.61 3.03
CA LEU A 37 -7.73 1.21 3.40
C LEU A 37 -9.09 0.66 3.84
N PRO A 38 -9.48 -0.55 3.41
CA PRO A 38 -10.67 -1.20 3.94
C PRO A 38 -10.61 -1.41 5.45
N ASP A 39 -11.74 -1.19 6.13
CA ASP A 39 -11.84 -1.25 7.60
C ASP A 39 -11.37 -2.56 8.21
N ARG A 40 -11.55 -3.69 7.50
CA ARG A 40 -11.08 -5.01 7.92
C ARG A 40 -9.57 -5.05 8.17
N LEU A 41 -8.80 -4.16 7.53
CA LEU A 41 -7.34 -4.06 7.66
C LEU A 41 -6.88 -2.96 8.64
N ARG A 42 -7.79 -2.29 9.35
CA ARG A 42 -7.50 -1.20 10.30
C ARG A 42 -6.33 -1.49 11.24
N LYS A 43 -6.28 -2.71 11.80
CA LYS A 43 -5.22 -3.13 12.75
C LYS A 43 -3.83 -3.20 12.12
N PHE A 44 -3.74 -3.27 10.79
CA PHE A 44 -2.50 -3.43 10.03
C PHE A 44 -2.08 -2.16 9.31
N ARG A 45 -2.78 -1.03 9.46
CA ARG A 45 -2.43 0.24 8.78
C ARG A 45 -0.95 0.64 8.94
N LYS A 46 -0.39 0.42 10.13
CA LYS A 46 1.02 0.73 10.47
C LYS A 46 2.05 -0.16 9.75
N ASN A 47 1.57 -1.24 9.14
CA ASN A 47 2.37 -2.22 8.43
C ASN A 47 2.40 -1.96 6.93
N LEU A 48 1.69 -0.95 6.40
CA LEU A 48 1.73 -0.61 4.97
C LEU A 48 2.88 0.38 4.68
N TRP A 49 3.73 0.03 3.72
CA TRP A 49 4.93 0.79 3.38
C TRP A 49 5.09 0.94 1.89
N HIS A 50 5.68 2.08 1.50
CA HIS A 50 6.37 2.16 0.22
C HIS A 50 7.70 1.43 0.30
N VAL A 51 7.95 0.58 -0.69
CA VAL A 51 9.24 -0.10 -0.87
C VAL A 51 9.79 0.21 -2.25
N ARG A 52 11.12 0.28 -2.36
CA ARG A 52 11.83 0.51 -3.62
C ARG A 52 12.80 -0.61 -3.91
N LYS A 53 12.94 -0.98 -5.17
CA LYS A 53 13.97 -1.93 -5.61
C LYS A 53 15.36 -1.37 -5.31
N ASN A 54 16.22 -2.18 -4.70
CA ASN A 54 17.63 -1.81 -4.51
C ASN A 54 18.34 -1.77 -5.88
N ALA A 55 19.12 -0.73 -6.13
CA ALA A 55 19.87 -0.56 -7.37
C ALA A 55 20.94 -1.65 -7.59
N GLY A 56 21.44 -2.27 -6.51
CA GLY A 56 22.44 -3.33 -6.57
C GLY A 56 21.84 -4.73 -6.80
N ALA A 57 21.53 -5.42 -5.70
CA ALA A 57 21.07 -6.81 -5.75
C ALA A 57 19.70 -6.94 -6.44
N THR A 58 19.63 -7.76 -7.49
CA THR A 58 18.37 -8.08 -8.14
C THR A 58 17.43 -8.76 -7.14
N HIS A 59 16.16 -8.34 -7.14
CA HIS A 59 15.06 -8.88 -6.32
C HIS A 59 15.02 -8.49 -4.83
N VAL A 60 15.92 -7.63 -4.34
CA VAL A 60 15.83 -7.05 -3.00
C VAL A 60 15.14 -5.70 -3.05
N TYR A 61 14.14 -5.50 -2.19
CA TYR A 61 13.46 -4.22 -1.98
C TYR A 61 13.74 -3.68 -0.59
N ILE A 62 13.78 -2.36 -0.48
CA ILE A 62 14.06 -1.63 0.76
C ILE A 62 12.81 -0.83 1.13
N PRO A 63 12.29 -0.97 2.36
CA PRO A 63 11.25 -0.09 2.87
C PRO A 63 11.75 1.35 2.96
N LEU A 64 11.00 2.30 2.39
CA LEU A 64 11.33 3.72 2.42
C LEU A 64 10.61 4.40 3.57
N PHE A 65 9.29 4.46 3.51
CA PHE A 65 8.45 5.13 4.50
C PHE A 65 7.10 4.45 4.64
N ARG A 66 6.48 4.63 5.82
CA ARG A 66 5.10 4.23 6.06
C ARG A 66 4.19 5.17 5.30
N VAL A 67 3.16 4.61 4.69
CA VAL A 67 2.21 5.42 3.94
C VAL A 67 1.18 6.04 4.86
N LYS A 68 0.68 7.22 4.48
CA LYS A 68 -0.49 7.80 5.13
C LYS A 68 -1.71 6.99 4.73
N THR A 69 -2.56 6.66 5.71
CA THR A 69 -3.77 5.88 5.47
C THR A 69 -4.97 6.55 6.09
N LEU A 70 -6.10 6.46 5.40
CA LEU A 70 -7.44 6.71 5.93
C LEU A 70 -8.24 5.42 5.82
N LEU A 71 -9.20 5.17 6.70
CA LEU A 71 -10.12 4.04 6.53
C LEU A 71 -11.29 4.42 5.65
N VAL A 72 -11.90 3.43 4.98
CA VAL A 72 -13.14 3.65 4.23
C VAL A 72 -14.22 4.32 5.10
N SER A 73 -14.44 3.84 6.33
CA SER A 73 -15.41 4.48 7.24
C SER A 73 -15.04 5.92 7.62
N GLU A 74 -13.74 6.23 7.75
CA GLU A 74 -13.26 7.57 8.10
C GLU A 74 -13.45 8.53 6.90
N ALA A 75 -13.15 8.06 5.69
CA ALA A 75 -13.35 8.83 4.47
C ALA A 75 -14.84 9.12 4.23
N ALA A 76 -15.70 8.11 4.43
CA ALA A 76 -17.15 8.25 4.32
C ALA A 76 -17.74 9.22 5.37
N ALA A 77 -17.09 9.37 6.53
CA ALA A 77 -17.47 10.32 7.57
C ALA A 77 -16.95 11.75 7.32
N GLY A 78 -16.33 12.01 6.16
CA GLY A 78 -15.83 13.34 5.80
C GLY A 78 -14.45 13.69 6.37
N ALA A 79 -13.68 12.71 6.86
CA ALA A 79 -12.32 12.94 7.37
C ALA A 79 -11.26 13.09 6.25
N VAL A 80 -11.68 13.26 5.00
CA VAL A 80 -10.81 13.57 3.87
C VAL A 80 -10.23 14.97 4.09
N PRO A 81 -8.90 15.13 4.18
CA PRO A 81 -8.30 16.45 4.39
C PRO A 81 -8.55 17.39 3.21
N GLU A 82 -8.68 18.68 3.49
CA GLU A 82 -8.82 19.71 2.44
C GLU A 82 -7.60 19.71 1.49
N GLY A 83 -7.85 20.06 0.22
CA GLY A 83 -6.83 20.10 -0.83
C GLY A 83 -6.37 18.73 -1.34
N TYR A 84 -7.10 17.66 -1.01
CA TYR A 84 -6.93 16.33 -1.57
C TYR A 84 -8.03 15.98 -2.58
N GLU A 85 -7.62 15.47 -3.74
CA GLU A 85 -8.48 14.95 -4.80
C GLU A 85 -8.59 13.42 -4.73
N GLY A 86 -9.70 12.88 -5.24
CA GLY A 86 -10.00 11.46 -5.32
C GLY A 86 -11.39 11.12 -4.77
N PRO A 87 -11.64 9.85 -4.38
CA PRO A 87 -10.70 8.72 -4.39
C PRO A 87 -10.38 8.23 -5.81
N PHE A 88 -9.11 7.89 -6.04
CA PHE A 88 -8.64 7.24 -7.25
C PHE A 88 -8.32 5.77 -6.99
N ASP A 89 -8.55 4.93 -7.98
CA ASP A 89 -8.18 3.52 -7.87
C ASP A 89 -6.66 3.36 -7.92
N VAL A 90 -6.11 2.64 -6.93
CA VAL A 90 -4.67 2.33 -6.86
C VAL A 90 -4.24 1.46 -8.05
N PHE A 91 -5.17 0.67 -8.58
CA PHE A 91 -4.98 -0.08 -9.83
C PHE A 91 -5.46 0.76 -11.03
N PRO A 92 -4.70 0.85 -12.13
CA PRO A 92 -3.48 0.10 -12.47
C PRO A 92 -2.15 0.80 -12.11
N PHE A 93 -2.16 1.92 -11.38
CA PHE A 93 -0.95 2.72 -11.13
C PHE A 93 0.16 1.96 -10.38
N TYR A 94 -0.21 1.09 -9.42
CA TYR A 94 0.72 0.25 -8.63
C TYR A 94 0.62 -1.25 -8.96
N ALA A 95 0.40 -1.60 -10.24
CA ALA A 95 0.08 -2.97 -10.66
C ALA A 95 1.00 -4.07 -10.07
N HIS A 96 0.40 -5.20 -9.68
CA HIS A 96 1.14 -6.38 -9.24
C HIS A 96 2.16 -6.82 -10.31
N THR A 97 3.43 -6.95 -9.91
CA THR A 97 4.48 -7.55 -10.78
C THR A 97 4.09 -8.93 -11.26
N SER A 98 3.34 -9.69 -10.45
CA SER A 98 2.91 -11.05 -10.77
C SER A 98 1.97 -11.13 -11.96
N LYS A 99 1.22 -10.06 -12.29
CA LYS A 99 0.26 -10.03 -13.41
C LYS A 99 0.86 -9.44 -14.70
N ARG A 100 2.04 -8.81 -14.67
CA ARG A 100 2.74 -8.30 -15.88
C ARG A 100 4.08 -9.01 -16.07
N ARG A 101 4.15 -9.90 -17.06
CA ARG A 101 5.25 -10.85 -17.39
C ARG A 101 6.68 -10.29 -17.49
N SER A 102 6.95 -8.98 -17.42
CA SER A 102 8.25 -8.45 -17.88
C SER A 102 8.75 -7.14 -17.24
N ARG A 103 8.09 -6.54 -16.23
CA ARG A 103 8.61 -5.31 -15.62
C ARG A 103 8.57 -5.41 -14.10
N SER A 104 9.75 -5.56 -13.47
CA SER A 104 9.88 -5.27 -12.04
C SER A 104 9.64 -3.78 -11.84
N LEU A 105 8.56 -3.39 -11.16
CA LEU A 105 8.37 -1.97 -10.83
C LEU A 105 9.46 -1.52 -9.85
N ASP A 106 9.92 -0.29 -10.01
CA ASP A 106 10.91 0.29 -9.10
C ASP A 106 10.30 0.58 -7.72
N TYR A 107 8.97 0.74 -7.64
CA TYR A 107 8.23 1.07 -6.42
C TYR A 107 7.02 0.14 -6.21
N TYR A 108 6.76 -0.20 -4.95
CA TYR A 108 5.64 -1.02 -4.50
C TYR A 108 5.03 -0.49 -3.19
N LEU A 109 3.79 -0.89 -2.96
CA LEU A 109 3.10 -0.79 -1.67
C LEU A 109 2.91 -2.20 -1.11
N LEU A 110 3.50 -2.47 0.04
CA LEU A 110 3.43 -3.77 0.68
C LEU A 110 3.09 -3.63 2.15
N PHE A 111 2.27 -4.57 2.64
CA PHE A 111 2.24 -4.86 4.05
C PHE A 111 3.48 -5.64 4.45
N ILE A 112 4.18 -5.18 5.49
CA ILE A 112 5.44 -5.77 5.95
C ILE A 112 5.34 -6.08 7.45
N PHE A 113 5.76 -7.29 7.84
CA PHE A 113 5.64 -7.80 9.20
C PHE A 113 6.94 -8.36 9.73
N ARG A 114 7.16 -8.16 11.03
CA ARG A 114 8.28 -8.78 11.77
C ARG A 114 7.93 -10.19 12.26
N ASP A 115 6.65 -10.43 12.56
CA ASP A 115 6.16 -11.70 13.08
C ASP A 115 5.20 -12.41 12.11
N LYS A 116 5.24 -13.74 12.14
CA LYS A 116 4.42 -14.59 11.26
C LYS A 116 2.92 -14.50 11.58
N THR A 117 2.57 -14.32 12.85
CA THR A 117 1.18 -14.32 13.31
C THR A 117 0.39 -13.15 12.74
N SER A 118 0.95 -11.94 12.81
CA SER A 118 0.36 -10.73 12.24
C SER A 118 0.21 -10.85 10.72
N PHE A 119 1.24 -11.39 10.05
CA PHE A 119 1.21 -11.65 8.62
C PHE A 119 0.05 -12.57 8.22
N VAL A 120 -0.09 -13.72 8.89
CA VAL A 120 -1.16 -14.68 8.59
C VAL A 120 -2.54 -14.04 8.80
N LYS A 121 -2.73 -13.29 9.89
CA LYS A 121 -3.99 -12.57 10.14
C LYS A 121 -4.32 -11.55 9.05
N CYS A 122 -3.34 -10.75 8.64
CA CYS A 122 -3.53 -9.79 7.54
C CYS A 122 -3.91 -10.51 6.24
N LYS A 123 -3.17 -11.57 5.89
CA LYS A 123 -3.42 -12.34 4.66
C LYS A 123 -4.81 -12.96 4.62
N LEU A 124 -5.33 -13.46 5.75
CA LEU A 124 -6.70 -13.96 5.82
C LEU A 124 -7.72 -12.87 5.51
N LEU A 125 -7.50 -11.64 5.99
CA LEU A 125 -8.41 -10.51 5.79
C LEU A 125 -8.31 -9.90 4.38
N LEU A 126 -7.17 -10.08 3.69
CA LEU A 126 -7.02 -9.70 2.29
C LEU A 126 -7.90 -10.53 1.36
N ASN A 127 -8.11 -11.81 1.69
CA ASN A 127 -8.88 -12.75 0.86
C ASN A 127 -10.40 -12.68 1.06
N VAL A 128 -10.92 -11.74 1.87
CA VAL A 128 -12.36 -11.61 2.17
C VAL A 128 -13.11 -10.80 1.09
N THR A 129 -12.52 -10.62 -0.09
CA THR A 129 -13.18 -9.92 -1.21
C THR A 129 -14.32 -10.78 -1.77
N GLY A 130 -15.55 -10.50 -1.33
CA GLY A 130 -16.79 -11.01 -1.96
C GLY A 130 -17.63 -11.93 -1.07
N ALA A 131 -18.35 -11.35 -0.10
CA ALA A 131 -19.58 -11.93 0.43
C ALA A 131 -20.61 -10.80 0.57
N VAL A 132 -20.97 -10.19 -0.56
CA VAL A 132 -22.24 -9.49 -0.77
C VAL A 132 -22.67 -9.78 -2.19
#